data_AF-A0A9X1Z3K1-F1
#
_entry.id   AF-A0A9X1Z3K1-F1
#
_cell.length_a   1.000
_cell.length_b   1.000
_cell.length_c   1.000
_cell.angle_alpha   90.00
_cell.angle_beta   90.00
_cell.angle_gamma   90.00
#
_symmetry.space_group_name_H-M   'P 1'
#
loop_
_entity.id
_entity.type
_entity.pdbx_description
1 polymer ?
#
loop_
_entity_poly.entity_id
_entity_poly.type
_entity_poly.pdbx_seq_one_letter_code
_entity_poly.pdbx_strand_id
1 'polypeptide(L)'
;MKRKLRLRLTGSLLAMTACATLHAPPSFADARDAQTLLKQTCQGCHTPEAGDALSRISHQRKTPEGWLMSIARMQTMHGLQISDDDRRTLVKYLADTQGLAPSETEGVRYALERRLNTVEHFDEQTSQMCGRCHSGARVALQRRPAEEWERLVNFHLGQWPSLEYQALSRDRDWFDLARKDMVPLLAKRYPLDNPAWKAWQQARPQAEAMAGDWSFSGHLPGKGELSGVMSVASAGADQFKVTVKGQYADGSPFNGEGSAILYSGYEWRGNVTVDGVVMRQVLAAKGDELQGRMFEAEHDERGLDFVAARHGSQRLLAVQPGYLKTGGESEVTLVGTGLAGTPSFGKGVHVLQVLEQSPERIRVRLKAAADAKPGVREVSVGTLKGASLAVYNRIAEVKVVPAFSVARIGEGGGSTPKVQGRFDAEAWGKGADGKAYRIGVVPAQWKVEAFDERAKDDEDVKFAGTMQADAGVFTPGDAGPNPQRKMSTNNAGNLKVIAAVEDGGKALTGEGHLIVTVQRWNNPPIP
;
A
#
# COMPACT_ATOMS: atom_id res chain seq x y z
N MET A 1 21.17 67.42 40.84
CA MET A 1 20.37 66.67 41.83
C MET A 1 20.10 65.27 41.31
N LYS A 2 20.55 64.26 42.06
CA LYS A 2 20.51 62.82 41.73
C LYS A 2 19.15 62.21 42.11
N ARG A 3 18.54 61.38 41.26
CA ARG A 3 17.59 60.29 41.62
C ARG A 3 17.69 59.20 40.54
N LYS A 4 18.58 58.23 40.73
CA LYS A 4 18.40 56.90 41.36
C LYS A 4 17.80 55.84 40.41
N LEU A 5 18.76 55.11 39.84
CA LEU A 5 18.69 53.74 39.31
C LEU A 5 17.95 52.79 40.29
N ARG A 6 17.06 51.93 39.77
CA ARG A 6 16.68 50.67 40.42
C ARG A 6 16.77 49.53 39.42
N LEU A 7 17.84 48.78 39.59
CA LEU A 7 18.07 47.42 39.12
C LEU A 7 16.99 46.50 39.72
N ARG A 8 16.37 45.65 38.90
CA ARG A 8 15.78 44.39 39.37
C ARG A 8 16.27 43.27 38.46
N LEU A 9 17.27 42.55 38.94
CA LEU A 9 17.49 41.16 38.55
C LEU A 9 16.30 40.35 39.10
N THR A 10 15.65 39.61 38.22
CA THR A 10 15.01 38.34 38.57
C THR A 10 15.37 37.39 37.45
N GLY A 11 16.26 36.46 37.76
CA GLY A 11 16.54 35.31 36.91
C GLY A 11 15.29 34.46 36.78
N SER A 12 15.08 33.92 35.59
CA SER A 12 14.26 32.74 35.38
C SER A 12 14.88 32.00 34.20
N LEU A 13 15.80 31.09 34.53
CA LEU A 13 15.99 29.87 33.76
C LEU A 13 14.59 29.24 33.62
N LEU A 14 13.98 29.30 32.44
CA LEU A 14 12.94 28.35 32.10
C LEU A 14 13.59 27.27 31.26
N ALA A 15 13.64 26.08 31.86
CA ALA A 15 14.08 24.85 31.25
C ALA A 15 13.30 24.60 29.95
N MET A 16 14.05 24.39 28.86
CA MET A 16 13.55 23.71 27.67
C MET A 16 13.35 22.24 28.03
N THR A 17 12.20 21.90 28.61
CA THR A 17 11.77 20.51 28.73
C THR A 17 11.25 20.09 27.36
N ALA A 18 12.12 19.50 26.55
CA ALA A 18 11.72 18.74 25.39
C ALA A 18 10.84 17.58 25.87
N CYS A 19 9.51 17.70 25.71
CA CYS A 19 8.61 16.57 25.79
C CYS A 19 8.81 15.70 24.55
N ALA A 20 9.86 14.88 24.56
CA ALA A 20 9.89 13.66 23.78
C ALA A 20 8.86 12.71 24.41
N THR A 21 7.62 12.77 23.95
CA THR A 21 6.63 11.74 24.25
C THR A 21 7.04 10.48 23.49
N LEU A 22 7.88 9.68 24.14
CA LEU A 22 8.04 8.26 23.84
C LEU A 22 6.64 7.63 23.85
N HIS A 23 6.02 7.51 22.68
CA HIS A 23 4.81 6.73 22.50
C HIS A 23 5.20 5.25 22.64
N ALA A 24 5.26 4.77 23.88
CA ALA A 24 5.28 3.34 24.14
C ALA A 24 3.98 2.75 23.55
N PRO A 25 4.05 1.67 22.75
CA PRO A 25 2.85 1.04 22.23
C PRO A 25 1.98 0.57 23.41
N PRO A 26 0.64 0.69 23.33
CA PRO A 26 -0.24 0.14 24.36
C PRO A 26 -0.04 -1.38 24.42
N SER A 27 0.41 -1.87 25.57
CA SER A 27 0.52 -3.30 25.83
C SER A 27 -0.88 -3.88 26.05
N PHE A 28 -1.25 -4.91 25.29
CA PHE A 28 -2.46 -5.69 25.58
C PHE A 28 -2.35 -6.52 26.87
N ALA A 29 -1.27 -6.41 27.65
CA ALA A 29 -1.13 -7.07 28.95
C ALA A 29 -2.21 -6.64 29.97
N ASP A 30 -2.81 -5.45 29.79
CA ASP A 30 -3.95 -4.94 30.57
C ASP A 30 -5.26 -4.88 29.76
N ALA A 31 -5.32 -5.56 28.61
CA ALA A 31 -6.54 -5.54 27.80
C ALA A 31 -7.69 -6.23 28.53
N ARG A 32 -8.79 -5.51 28.70
CA ARG A 32 -10.04 -6.09 29.19
C ARG A 32 -10.43 -7.28 28.31
N ASP A 33 -10.96 -8.32 28.94
CA ASP A 33 -11.45 -9.49 28.20
C ASP A 33 -12.42 -9.07 27.09
N ALA A 34 -12.13 -9.47 25.86
CA ALA A 34 -12.83 -9.00 24.68
C ALA A 34 -14.29 -9.48 24.64
N GLN A 35 -14.59 -10.66 25.18
CA GLN A 35 -15.96 -11.16 25.26
C GLN A 35 -16.79 -10.35 26.25
N THR A 36 -16.21 -10.04 27.41
CA THR A 36 -16.81 -9.16 28.42
C THR A 36 -17.07 -7.77 27.83
N LEU A 37 -16.09 -7.23 27.11
CA LEU A 37 -16.23 -5.94 26.42
C LEU A 37 -17.34 -5.98 25.36
N LEU A 38 -17.41 -7.05 24.56
CA LEU A 38 -18.46 -7.23 23.55
C LEU A 38 -19.86 -7.25 24.20
N LYS A 39 -20.02 -7.95 25.32
CA LYS A 39 -21.29 -7.98 26.08
C LYS A 39 -21.63 -6.59 26.65
N GLN A 40 -20.70 -5.94 27.33
CA GLN A 40 -20.92 -4.63 27.95
C GLN A 40 -21.23 -3.52 26.93
N THR A 41 -20.61 -3.58 25.75
CA THR A 41 -20.63 -2.49 24.78
C THR A 41 -21.64 -2.71 23.65
N CYS A 42 -21.97 -3.96 23.30
CA CYS A 42 -22.80 -4.26 22.12
C CYS A 42 -24.18 -4.86 22.44
N GLN A 43 -24.34 -5.55 23.58
CA GLN A 43 -25.54 -6.38 23.86
C GLN A 43 -26.85 -5.57 23.96
N GLY A 44 -26.78 -4.29 24.35
CA GLY A 44 -27.97 -3.44 24.45
C GLY A 44 -28.70 -3.22 23.11
N CYS A 45 -27.99 -3.38 21.98
CA CYS A 45 -28.55 -3.28 20.62
C CYS A 45 -28.48 -4.60 19.86
N HIS A 46 -27.50 -5.45 20.16
CA HIS A 46 -27.32 -6.76 19.54
C HIS A 46 -27.84 -7.85 20.47
N THR A 47 -28.95 -8.47 20.09
CA THR A 47 -29.58 -9.55 20.85
C THR A 47 -28.63 -10.74 21.05
N PRO A 48 -28.50 -11.28 22.27
CA PRO A 48 -27.80 -12.54 22.54
C PRO A 48 -28.43 -13.72 21.82
N GLU A 49 -27.58 -14.63 21.36
CA GLU A 49 -27.96 -15.89 20.72
C GLU A 49 -27.27 -17.07 21.42
N ALA A 50 -27.39 -18.29 20.89
CA ALA A 50 -26.79 -19.47 21.51
C ALA A 50 -25.26 -19.35 21.63
N GLY A 51 -24.71 -19.69 22.80
CA GLY A 51 -23.30 -19.50 23.12
C GLY A 51 -22.96 -18.04 23.45
N ASP A 52 -21.76 -17.58 23.08
CA ASP A 52 -21.35 -16.17 23.19
C ASP A 52 -21.71 -15.34 21.95
N ALA A 53 -22.62 -15.84 21.11
CA ALA A 53 -23.00 -15.18 19.86
C ALA A 53 -23.91 -13.97 20.09
N LEU A 54 -23.75 -12.96 19.25
CA LEU A 54 -24.61 -11.77 19.19
C LEU A 54 -25.15 -11.59 17.77
N SER A 55 -26.43 -11.24 17.67
CA SER A 55 -27.09 -10.96 16.39
C SER A 55 -26.28 -9.98 15.54
N ARG A 56 -26.25 -10.22 14.22
CA ARG A 56 -25.42 -9.53 13.23
C ARG A 56 -23.91 -9.76 13.38
N ILE A 57 -23.35 -9.54 14.57
CA ILE A 57 -21.90 -9.57 14.84
C ILE A 57 -21.35 -10.97 14.53
N SER A 58 -22.02 -12.01 15.02
CA SER A 58 -21.57 -13.40 14.88
C SER A 58 -21.84 -14.04 13.52
N HIS A 59 -22.44 -13.29 12.59
CA HIS A 59 -22.88 -13.78 11.28
C HIS A 59 -22.14 -13.12 10.10
N GLN A 60 -20.99 -12.50 10.37
CA GLN A 60 -20.17 -11.85 9.35
C GLN A 60 -18.69 -12.17 9.60
N ARG A 61 -17.90 -12.30 8.53
CA ARG A 61 -16.43 -12.30 8.61
C ARG A 61 -15.82 -11.21 7.73
N LYS A 62 -14.76 -10.57 8.22
CA LYS A 62 -14.12 -9.39 7.59
C LYS A 62 -12.63 -9.33 7.89
N THR A 63 -11.92 -8.50 7.14
CA THR A 63 -10.54 -8.10 7.47
C THR A 63 -10.48 -7.26 8.75
N PRO A 64 -9.29 -7.04 9.35
CA PRO A 64 -9.13 -6.15 10.51
C PRO A 64 -9.70 -4.75 10.24
N GLU A 65 -9.40 -4.17 9.07
CA GLU A 65 -9.93 -2.89 8.64
C GLU A 65 -11.46 -2.89 8.48
N GLY A 66 -12.04 -4.00 8.00
CA GLY A 66 -13.49 -4.14 7.85
C GLY A 66 -14.24 -4.20 9.19
N TRP A 67 -13.62 -4.80 10.22
CA TRP A 67 -14.12 -4.77 11.59
C TRP A 67 -14.02 -3.38 12.20
N LEU A 68 -12.87 -2.71 12.04
CA LEU A 68 -12.69 -1.33 12.46
C LEU A 68 -13.75 -0.40 11.83
N MET A 69 -13.99 -0.52 10.53
CA MET A 69 -15.03 0.26 9.84
C MET A 69 -16.44 -0.03 10.36
N SER A 70 -16.72 -1.26 10.79
CA SER A 70 -18.02 -1.61 11.34
C SER A 70 -18.22 -1.01 12.72
N ILE A 71 -17.23 -1.08 13.61
CA ILE A 71 -17.28 -0.45 14.93
C ILE A 71 -17.31 1.07 14.83
N ALA A 72 -16.47 1.66 13.96
CA ALA A 72 -16.46 3.11 13.72
C ALA A 72 -17.83 3.62 13.25
N ARG A 73 -18.53 2.85 12.41
CA ARG A 73 -19.90 3.19 12.00
C ARG A 73 -20.90 3.15 13.17
N MET A 74 -20.72 2.27 14.16
CA MET A 74 -21.57 2.29 15.35
C MET A 74 -21.34 3.56 16.17
N GLN A 75 -20.09 4.06 16.22
CA GLN A 75 -19.79 5.34 16.87
C GLN A 75 -20.44 6.52 16.13
N THR A 76 -20.28 6.59 14.81
CA THR A 76 -20.73 7.74 14.02
C THR A 76 -22.21 7.75 13.71
N MET A 77 -22.85 6.59 13.50
CA MET A 77 -24.26 6.50 13.12
C MET A 77 -25.19 6.14 14.27
N HIS A 78 -24.68 5.47 15.31
CA HIS A 78 -25.51 4.96 16.42
C HIS A 78 -25.01 5.39 17.80
N GLY A 79 -24.04 6.30 17.87
CA GLY A 79 -23.61 6.94 19.11
C GLY A 79 -22.85 6.03 20.08
N LEU A 80 -22.30 4.90 19.61
CA LEU A 80 -21.52 3.98 20.45
C LEU A 80 -20.37 4.72 21.14
N GLN A 81 -20.33 4.64 22.46
CA GLN A 81 -19.22 5.15 23.27
C GLN A 81 -18.24 4.02 23.56
N ILE A 82 -17.03 4.12 22.99
CA ILE A 82 -15.96 3.15 23.15
C ILE A 82 -14.63 3.88 23.03
N SER A 83 -13.68 3.54 23.92
CA SER A 83 -12.32 4.08 23.85
C SER A 83 -11.56 3.51 22.65
N ASP A 84 -10.48 4.16 22.24
CA ASP A 84 -9.62 3.65 21.17
C ASP A 84 -8.96 2.31 21.55
N ASP A 85 -8.61 2.12 22.82
CA ASP A 85 -8.03 0.86 23.34
C ASP A 85 -9.03 -0.28 23.30
N ASP A 86 -10.24 -0.07 23.82
CA ASP A 86 -11.31 -1.06 23.77
C ASP A 86 -11.69 -1.38 22.31
N ARG A 87 -11.72 -0.37 21.44
CA ARG A 87 -11.96 -0.57 20.01
C ARG A 87 -10.86 -1.44 19.39
N ARG A 88 -9.59 -1.19 19.70
CA ARG A 88 -8.47 -2.04 19.25
C ARG A 88 -8.62 -3.48 19.74
N THR A 89 -9.02 -3.67 21.00
CA THR A 89 -9.28 -4.99 21.59
C THR A 89 -10.40 -5.73 20.86
N LEU A 90 -11.54 -5.08 20.60
CA LEU A 90 -12.63 -5.71 19.84
C LEU A 90 -12.25 -5.98 18.37
N VAL A 91 -11.52 -5.08 17.72
CA VAL A 91 -11.03 -5.32 16.34
C VAL A 91 -10.14 -6.54 16.31
N LYS A 92 -9.18 -6.65 17.25
CA LYS A 92 -8.30 -7.81 17.34
C LYS A 92 -9.08 -9.10 17.55
N TYR A 93 -9.99 -9.11 18.52
CA TYR A 93 -10.82 -10.27 18.80
C TYR A 93 -11.68 -10.70 17.59
N LEU A 94 -12.38 -9.76 16.96
CA LEU A 94 -13.27 -10.06 15.83
C LEU A 94 -12.49 -10.46 14.58
N ALA A 95 -11.33 -9.86 14.32
CA ALA A 95 -10.47 -10.27 13.20
C ALA A 95 -9.93 -11.69 13.40
N ASP A 96 -9.59 -12.08 14.63
CA ASP A 96 -9.04 -13.41 14.90
C ASP A 96 -10.09 -14.52 14.91
N THR A 97 -11.29 -14.21 15.38
CA THR A 97 -12.39 -15.18 15.51
C THR A 97 -13.24 -15.24 14.24
N GLN A 98 -13.37 -14.12 13.53
CA GLN A 98 -14.25 -13.92 12.39
C GLN A 98 -13.51 -13.19 11.25
N GLY A 99 -12.28 -13.64 10.98
CA GLY A 99 -11.41 -13.14 9.92
C GLY A 99 -11.65 -13.78 8.56
N LEU A 100 -10.75 -13.47 7.62
CA LEU A 100 -10.71 -14.10 6.30
C LEU A 100 -9.48 -14.99 6.18
N ALA A 101 -9.60 -16.12 5.51
CA ALA A 101 -8.44 -16.94 5.15
C ALA A 101 -7.56 -16.19 4.12
N PRO A 102 -6.25 -16.51 4.01
CA PRO A 102 -5.38 -15.86 3.02
C PRO A 102 -5.95 -15.89 1.59
N SER A 103 -6.45 -17.05 1.15
CA SER A 103 -7.07 -17.24 -0.18
C SER A 103 -8.36 -16.45 -0.38
N GLU A 104 -9.02 -16.01 0.69
CA GLU A 104 -10.23 -15.19 0.62
C GLU A 104 -9.94 -13.70 0.35
N THR A 105 -8.67 -13.29 0.45
CA THR A 105 -8.22 -11.92 0.18
C THR A 105 -7.46 -11.77 -1.14
N GLU A 106 -7.18 -12.89 -1.81
CA GLU A 106 -6.41 -12.92 -3.05
C GLU A 106 -7.07 -12.08 -4.15
N GLY A 107 -6.25 -11.34 -4.90
CA GLY A 107 -6.71 -10.43 -5.95
C GLY A 107 -7.30 -9.10 -5.47
N VAL A 108 -7.64 -8.93 -4.18
CA VAL A 108 -8.27 -7.70 -3.65
C VAL A 108 -7.51 -7.05 -2.49
N ARG A 109 -6.29 -7.52 -2.19
CA ARG A 109 -5.41 -6.95 -1.13
C ARG A 109 -5.01 -5.50 -1.38
N TYR A 110 -5.02 -5.03 -2.63
CA TYR A 110 -4.73 -3.66 -3.01
C TYR A 110 -5.55 -2.62 -2.23
N ALA A 111 -6.77 -2.99 -1.82
CA ALA A 111 -7.65 -2.13 -1.02
C ALA A 111 -7.15 -1.96 0.41
N LEU A 112 -6.58 -3.01 1.02
CA LEU A 112 -5.95 -2.96 2.34
C LEU A 112 -4.59 -2.25 2.27
N GLU A 113 -3.82 -2.52 1.22
CA GLU A 113 -2.50 -1.93 0.94
C GLU A 113 -2.55 -0.46 0.47
N ARG A 114 -3.76 0.11 0.40
CA ARG A 114 -4.01 1.51 0.02
C ARG A 114 -3.48 1.89 -1.37
N ARG A 115 -3.66 0.99 -2.34
CA ARG A 115 -3.34 1.26 -3.75
C ARG A 115 -4.56 1.88 -4.46
N LEU A 116 -4.81 3.16 -4.20
CA LEU A 116 -6.05 3.81 -4.63
C LEU A 116 -6.13 4.16 -6.13
N ASN A 117 -5.03 4.00 -6.86
CA ASN A 117 -5.00 4.10 -8.32
C ASN A 117 -5.27 2.74 -9.01
N THR A 118 -5.58 1.67 -8.27
CA THR A 118 -5.99 0.41 -8.89
C THR A 118 -7.27 0.60 -9.70
N VAL A 119 -7.24 0.23 -10.97
CA VAL A 119 -8.43 0.09 -11.81
C VAL A 119 -9.03 -1.28 -11.53
N GLU A 120 -10.22 -1.30 -10.94
CA GLU A 120 -10.87 -2.56 -10.55
C GLU A 120 -11.48 -3.28 -11.77
N HIS A 121 -11.41 -4.61 -11.75
CA HIS A 121 -12.01 -5.48 -12.76
C HIS A 121 -12.95 -6.48 -12.10
N PHE A 122 -14.20 -6.07 -11.91
CA PHE A 122 -15.31 -6.95 -11.52
C PHE A 122 -16.29 -7.11 -12.69
N ASP A 123 -17.22 -8.05 -12.59
CA ASP A 123 -18.34 -8.09 -13.53
C ASP A 123 -19.15 -6.77 -13.51
N GLU A 124 -19.79 -6.47 -14.63
CA GLU A 124 -20.53 -5.22 -14.83
C GLU A 124 -21.61 -5.02 -13.76
N GLN A 125 -22.33 -6.08 -13.41
CA GLN A 125 -23.42 -6.01 -12.43
C GLN A 125 -22.89 -5.62 -11.04
N THR A 126 -21.81 -6.25 -10.58
CA THR A 126 -21.14 -5.90 -9.31
C THR A 126 -20.59 -4.47 -9.35
N SER A 127 -19.98 -4.09 -10.47
CA SER A 127 -19.41 -2.75 -10.67
C SER A 127 -20.48 -1.66 -10.58
N GLN A 128 -21.62 -1.84 -11.25
CA GLN A 128 -22.72 -0.87 -11.26
C GLN A 128 -23.50 -0.85 -9.93
N MET A 129 -23.83 -2.02 -9.37
CA MET A 129 -24.70 -2.12 -8.20
C MET A 129 -23.96 -1.89 -6.87
N CYS A 130 -22.65 -2.14 -6.83
CA CYS A 130 -21.88 -2.14 -5.57
C CYS A 130 -20.56 -1.35 -5.63
N GLY A 131 -19.95 -1.19 -6.80
CA GLY A 131 -18.62 -0.59 -6.98
C GLY A 131 -18.59 0.90 -7.35
N ARG A 132 -19.75 1.54 -7.56
CA ARG A 132 -19.82 2.93 -8.06
C ARG A 132 -19.63 4.02 -7.00
N CYS A 133 -19.69 3.68 -5.71
CA CYS A 133 -19.53 4.63 -4.60
C CYS A 133 -18.23 4.42 -3.81
N HIS A 134 -17.87 3.15 -3.61
CA HIS A 134 -16.64 2.69 -2.97
C HIS A 134 -16.13 1.46 -3.73
N SER A 135 -14.92 1.02 -3.43
CA SER A 135 -14.32 -0.12 -4.12
C SER A 135 -15.21 -1.38 -4.09
N GLY A 136 -15.22 -2.13 -5.19
CA GLY A 136 -15.76 -3.49 -5.23
C GLY A 136 -14.99 -4.44 -4.32
N ALA A 137 -13.69 -4.20 -4.12
CA ALA A 137 -12.87 -4.91 -3.14
C ALA A 137 -13.44 -4.85 -1.71
N ARG A 138 -14.06 -3.73 -1.29
CA ARG A 138 -14.70 -3.62 0.03
C ARG A 138 -15.82 -4.64 0.23
N VAL A 139 -16.50 -5.04 -0.84
CA VAL A 139 -17.52 -6.11 -0.83
C VAL A 139 -16.84 -7.47 -0.81
N ALA A 140 -15.86 -7.67 -1.69
CA ALA A 140 -15.12 -8.93 -1.82
C ALA A 140 -14.31 -9.32 -0.57
N LEU A 141 -13.96 -8.35 0.28
CA LEU A 141 -13.27 -8.54 1.56
C LEU A 141 -14.22 -8.81 2.74
N GLN A 142 -15.39 -9.40 2.48
CA GLN A 142 -16.35 -9.80 3.51
C GLN A 142 -16.99 -11.14 3.16
N ARG A 143 -17.48 -11.87 4.17
CA ARG A 143 -18.17 -13.15 4.01
C ARG A 143 -19.41 -13.16 4.90
N ARG A 144 -20.58 -13.46 4.33
CA ARG A 144 -21.87 -13.36 5.02
C ARG A 144 -22.88 -14.37 4.46
N PRO A 145 -23.88 -14.80 5.24
CA PRO A 145 -25.03 -15.51 4.70
C PRO A 145 -25.95 -14.54 3.94
N ALA A 146 -26.94 -15.07 3.21
CA ALA A 146 -27.84 -14.28 2.38
C ALA A 146 -28.61 -13.23 3.20
N GLU A 147 -29.06 -13.58 4.40
CA GLU A 147 -29.82 -12.69 5.28
C GLU A 147 -28.99 -11.46 5.68
N GLU A 148 -27.68 -11.63 5.89
CA GLU A 148 -26.78 -10.54 6.25
C GLU A 148 -26.37 -9.67 5.05
N TRP A 149 -26.40 -10.23 3.84
CA TRP A 149 -26.30 -9.46 2.59
C TRP A 149 -27.60 -8.67 2.33
N GLU A 150 -28.77 -9.26 2.56
CA GLU A 150 -30.05 -8.56 2.44
C GLU A 150 -30.17 -7.40 3.42
N ARG A 151 -29.82 -7.62 4.69
CA ARG A 151 -29.77 -6.55 5.69
C ARG A 151 -28.77 -5.46 5.31
N LEU A 152 -27.68 -5.80 4.60
CA LEU A 152 -26.74 -4.80 4.08
C LEU A 152 -27.37 -3.96 2.97
N VAL A 153 -28.09 -4.57 2.03
CA VAL A 153 -28.83 -3.84 0.98
C VAL A 153 -29.84 -2.87 1.59
N ASN A 154 -30.65 -3.35 2.54
CA ASN A 154 -31.61 -2.51 3.26
C ASN A 154 -30.92 -1.36 4.01
N PHE A 155 -29.79 -1.64 4.66
CA PHE A 155 -29.00 -0.59 5.32
C PHE A 155 -28.55 0.49 4.33
N HIS A 156 -28.06 0.13 3.14
CA HIS A 156 -27.59 1.12 2.17
C HIS A 156 -28.71 2.06 1.72
N LEU A 157 -29.87 1.51 1.34
CA LEU A 157 -30.99 2.34 0.90
C LEU A 157 -31.62 3.12 2.07
N GLY A 158 -31.73 2.51 3.25
CA GLY A 158 -32.27 3.18 4.44
C GLY A 158 -31.37 4.32 4.95
N GLN A 159 -30.04 4.14 4.90
CA GLN A 159 -29.07 5.14 5.35
C GLN A 159 -28.85 6.24 4.30
N TRP A 160 -28.91 5.89 3.02
CA TRP A 160 -28.77 6.82 1.91
C TRP A 160 -29.96 6.69 0.96
N PRO A 161 -31.13 7.28 1.29
CA PRO A 161 -32.34 7.16 0.46
C PRO A 161 -32.16 7.66 -0.98
N SER A 162 -31.25 8.63 -1.20
CA SER A 162 -30.93 9.10 -2.55
C SER A 162 -30.20 8.06 -3.43
N LEU A 163 -29.76 6.92 -2.87
CA LEU A 163 -28.98 5.90 -3.58
C LEU A 163 -29.69 5.46 -4.86
N GLU A 164 -30.98 5.14 -4.78
CA GLU A 164 -31.75 4.65 -5.93
C GLU A 164 -32.01 5.72 -7.00
N TYR A 165 -31.77 7.00 -6.69
CA TYR A 165 -31.95 8.13 -7.61
C TYR A 165 -30.66 8.55 -8.33
N GLN A 166 -29.52 7.95 -7.97
CA GLN A 166 -28.23 8.26 -8.57
C GLN A 166 -28.07 7.60 -9.96
N ALA A 167 -27.05 8.01 -10.70
CA ALA A 167 -26.66 7.33 -11.95
C ALA A 167 -26.37 5.84 -11.68
N LEU A 168 -26.74 4.98 -12.63
CA LEU A 168 -26.66 3.51 -12.52
C LEU A 168 -27.57 2.92 -11.43
N SER A 169 -28.58 3.66 -10.99
CA SER A 169 -29.63 3.15 -10.11
C SER A 169 -31.01 3.63 -10.54
N ARG A 170 -31.16 4.92 -10.89
CA ARG A 170 -32.44 5.49 -11.36
C ARG A 170 -32.90 4.96 -12.73
N ASP A 171 -32.04 4.23 -13.42
CA ASP A 171 -32.28 3.63 -14.72
C ASP A 171 -32.92 2.23 -14.63
N ARG A 172 -33.18 1.74 -13.40
CA ARG A 172 -33.69 0.39 -13.13
C ARG A 172 -34.48 0.34 -11.82
N ASP A 173 -35.19 -0.76 -11.58
CA ASP A 173 -35.79 -1.04 -10.27
C ASP A 173 -34.70 -1.51 -9.30
N TRP A 174 -33.94 -0.55 -8.77
CA TRP A 174 -32.68 -0.83 -8.07
C TRP A 174 -32.88 -1.73 -6.86
N PHE A 175 -33.91 -1.49 -6.04
CA PHE A 175 -34.11 -2.23 -4.80
C PHE A 175 -34.54 -3.67 -5.05
N ASP A 176 -35.45 -3.89 -6.01
CA ASP A 176 -35.87 -5.24 -6.38
C ASP A 176 -34.72 -6.03 -6.98
N LEU A 177 -33.92 -5.45 -7.88
CA LEU A 177 -32.72 -6.10 -8.42
C LEU A 177 -31.68 -6.39 -7.34
N ALA A 178 -31.46 -5.44 -6.40
CA ALA A 178 -30.53 -5.64 -5.31
C ALA A 178 -30.94 -6.82 -4.41
N ARG A 179 -32.24 -6.97 -4.10
CA ARG A 179 -32.73 -8.07 -3.26
C ARG A 179 -32.85 -9.40 -4.00
N LYS A 180 -33.38 -9.40 -5.22
CA LYS A 180 -33.68 -10.64 -5.97
C LYS A 180 -32.45 -11.22 -6.67
N ASP A 181 -31.53 -10.36 -7.11
CA ASP A 181 -30.37 -10.80 -7.92
C ASP A 181 -29.05 -10.65 -7.17
N MET A 182 -28.80 -9.47 -6.59
CA MET A 182 -27.49 -9.22 -5.95
C MET A 182 -27.31 -9.98 -4.64
N VAL A 183 -28.34 -10.09 -3.79
CA VAL A 183 -28.23 -10.85 -2.53
C VAL A 183 -27.86 -12.33 -2.78
N PRO A 184 -28.56 -13.09 -3.66
CA PRO A 184 -28.16 -14.46 -3.98
C PRO A 184 -26.77 -14.55 -4.60
N LEU A 185 -26.41 -13.62 -5.50
CA LEU A 185 -25.08 -13.60 -6.12
C LEU A 185 -23.97 -13.41 -5.06
N LEU A 186 -24.14 -12.45 -4.14
CA LEU A 186 -23.18 -12.16 -3.08
C LEU A 186 -23.09 -13.31 -2.06
N ALA A 187 -24.22 -13.91 -1.69
CA ALA A 187 -24.23 -15.08 -0.81
C ALA A 187 -23.49 -16.28 -1.42
N LYS A 188 -23.65 -16.50 -2.72
CA LYS A 188 -22.93 -17.55 -3.46
C LYS A 188 -21.44 -17.26 -3.58
N ARG A 189 -21.06 -16.03 -3.91
CA ARG A 189 -19.66 -15.66 -4.18
C ARG A 189 -18.85 -15.48 -2.89
N TYR A 190 -19.50 -15.00 -1.84
CA TYR A 190 -18.87 -14.63 -0.56
C TYR A 190 -19.63 -15.23 0.64
N PRO A 191 -19.80 -16.56 0.69
CA PRO A 191 -20.56 -17.23 1.74
C PRO A 191 -19.86 -17.12 3.09
N LEU A 192 -20.63 -17.03 4.17
CA LEU A 192 -20.09 -17.09 5.54
C LEU A 192 -19.34 -18.41 5.78
N ASP A 193 -20.02 -19.52 5.48
CA ASP A 193 -19.48 -20.88 5.55
C ASP A 193 -18.63 -21.17 4.31
N ASN A 194 -17.36 -20.78 4.40
CA ASN A 194 -16.35 -21.10 3.39
C ASN A 194 -15.35 -22.07 4.02
N PRO A 195 -15.15 -23.28 3.46
CA PRO A 195 -14.25 -24.28 4.03
C PRO A 195 -12.80 -23.78 4.17
N ALA A 196 -12.38 -22.80 3.36
CA ALA A 196 -11.05 -22.18 3.47
C ALA A 196 -10.81 -21.57 4.85
N TRP A 197 -11.81 -20.93 5.46
CA TRP A 197 -11.67 -20.33 6.79
C TRP A 197 -11.53 -21.38 7.88
N LYS A 198 -12.37 -22.42 7.85
CA LYS A 198 -12.29 -23.50 8.83
C LYS A 198 -10.95 -24.24 8.75
N ALA A 199 -10.47 -24.52 7.54
CA ALA A 199 -9.15 -25.10 7.32
C ALA A 199 -8.04 -24.17 7.85
N TRP A 200 -8.16 -22.86 7.60
CA TRP A 200 -7.20 -21.87 8.09
C TRP A 200 -7.17 -21.78 9.61
N GLN A 201 -8.33 -21.78 10.29
CA GLN A 201 -8.37 -21.75 11.76
C GLN A 201 -7.62 -22.93 12.41
N GLN A 202 -7.59 -24.09 11.75
CA GLN A 202 -6.87 -25.27 12.21
C GLN A 202 -5.36 -25.21 11.90
N ALA A 203 -4.99 -24.60 10.78
CA ALA A 203 -3.61 -24.57 10.28
C ALA A 203 -2.86 -23.25 10.54
N ARG A 204 -3.53 -22.22 11.10
CA ARG A 204 -2.94 -20.89 11.27
C ARG A 204 -1.67 -20.96 12.13
N PRO A 205 -0.56 -20.32 11.71
CA PRO A 205 0.66 -20.26 12.50
C PRO A 205 0.44 -19.52 13.83
N GLN A 206 1.22 -19.88 14.84
CA GLN A 206 1.32 -19.11 16.08
C GLN A 206 2.14 -17.84 15.84
N ALA A 207 1.86 -16.78 16.60
CA ALA A 207 2.52 -15.48 16.41
C ALA A 207 4.05 -15.53 16.61
N GLU A 208 4.56 -16.42 17.46
CA GLU A 208 6.00 -16.59 17.69
C GLU A 208 6.75 -16.95 16.41
N ALA A 209 6.06 -17.55 15.43
CA ALA A 209 6.61 -17.84 14.11
C ALA A 209 7.01 -16.57 13.33
N MET A 210 6.60 -15.37 13.75
CA MET A 210 6.98 -14.10 13.13
C MET A 210 8.25 -13.47 13.73
N ALA A 211 8.69 -13.88 14.92
CA ALA A 211 9.90 -13.36 15.56
C ALA A 211 11.16 -13.82 14.84
N GLY A 212 12.16 -12.95 14.68
CA GLY A 212 13.40 -13.21 13.94
C GLY A 212 13.75 -12.11 12.95
N ASP A 213 14.84 -12.30 12.23
CA ASP A 213 15.31 -11.38 11.20
C ASP A 213 14.74 -11.75 9.82
N TRP A 214 14.44 -10.74 9.03
CA TRP A 214 13.84 -10.85 7.71
C TRP A 214 14.60 -9.98 6.72
N SER A 215 15.26 -10.58 5.72
CA SER A 215 15.86 -9.81 4.64
C SER A 215 14.74 -9.29 3.74
N PHE A 216 14.76 -8.01 3.38
CA PHE A 216 13.70 -7.39 2.57
C PHE A 216 14.24 -6.68 1.34
N SER A 217 13.37 -6.55 0.35
CA SER A 217 13.54 -5.77 -0.87
C SER A 217 12.27 -4.97 -1.13
N GLY A 218 12.41 -3.80 -1.73
CA GLY A 218 11.28 -2.98 -2.14
C GLY A 218 11.64 -1.97 -3.22
N HIS A 219 10.62 -1.25 -3.69
CA HIS A 219 10.75 -0.17 -4.66
C HIS A 219 9.74 0.93 -4.35
N LEU A 220 10.22 2.17 -4.25
CA LEU A 220 9.40 3.37 -4.06
C LEU A 220 9.34 4.16 -5.38
N PRO A 221 8.18 4.29 -6.03
CA PRO A 221 8.04 5.11 -7.23
C PRO A 221 8.53 6.55 -7.04
N GLY A 222 9.39 6.97 -7.96
CA GLY A 222 10.08 8.26 -7.93
C GLY A 222 11.22 8.40 -6.91
N LYS A 223 11.65 7.30 -6.28
CA LYS A 223 12.89 7.26 -5.49
C LYS A 223 13.78 6.07 -5.84
N GLY A 224 13.20 4.89 -6.07
CA GLY A 224 13.90 3.70 -6.54
C GLY A 224 13.89 2.53 -5.57
N GLU A 225 14.74 1.55 -5.89
CA GLU A 225 14.87 0.28 -5.17
C GLU A 225 15.52 0.50 -3.79
N LEU A 226 15.16 -0.35 -2.84
CA LEU A 226 15.77 -0.42 -1.51
C LEU A 226 15.88 -1.87 -1.03
N SER A 227 16.77 -2.11 -0.08
CA SER A 227 16.91 -3.39 0.60
C SER A 227 17.49 -3.26 2.00
N GLY A 228 17.34 -4.31 2.80
CA GLY A 228 17.85 -4.32 4.17
C GLY A 228 17.40 -5.55 4.96
N VAL A 229 17.48 -5.43 6.29
CA VAL A 229 16.99 -6.43 7.25
C VAL A 229 15.96 -5.78 8.17
N MET A 230 14.84 -6.47 8.37
CA MET A 230 13.83 -6.16 9.36
C MET A 230 13.93 -7.16 10.51
N SER A 231 14.26 -6.68 11.70
CA SER A 231 14.29 -7.47 12.93
C SER A 231 12.95 -7.39 13.65
N VAL A 232 12.38 -8.55 13.96
CA VAL A 232 11.08 -8.70 14.64
C VAL A 232 11.28 -9.38 15.99
N ALA A 233 10.98 -8.67 17.07
CA ALA A 233 11.03 -9.22 18.43
C ALA A 233 9.64 -9.29 19.04
N SER A 234 9.31 -10.38 19.75
CA SER A 234 8.03 -10.49 20.44
C SER A 234 7.87 -9.38 21.49
N ALA A 235 6.69 -8.79 21.55
CA ALA A 235 6.24 -7.89 22.60
C ALA A 235 5.09 -8.50 23.43
N GLY A 236 4.87 -9.82 23.31
CA GLY A 236 3.80 -10.56 23.99
C GLY A 236 2.57 -10.80 23.11
N ALA A 237 2.05 -12.04 23.17
CA ALA A 237 0.96 -12.51 22.32
C ALA A 237 1.26 -12.23 20.83
N ASP A 238 0.33 -11.57 20.12
CA ASP A 238 0.45 -11.28 18.69
C ASP A 238 1.06 -9.91 18.39
N GLN A 239 1.82 -9.33 19.32
CA GLN A 239 2.48 -8.03 19.17
C GLN A 239 3.98 -8.17 19.04
N PHE A 240 4.58 -7.22 18.30
CA PHE A 240 6.01 -7.22 18.02
C PHE A 240 6.60 -5.82 18.11
N LYS A 241 7.87 -5.75 18.52
CA LYS A 241 8.76 -4.63 18.22
C LYS A 241 9.43 -4.90 16.89
N VAL A 242 9.53 -3.85 16.07
CA VAL A 242 10.07 -3.92 14.71
C VAL A 242 11.22 -2.93 14.59
N THR A 243 12.33 -3.37 14.02
CA THR A 243 13.44 -2.49 13.61
C THR A 243 13.77 -2.78 12.16
N VAL A 244 13.89 -1.74 11.35
CA VAL A 244 14.28 -1.82 9.95
C VAL A 244 15.66 -1.18 9.82
N LYS A 245 16.59 -1.89 9.18
CA LYS A 245 17.90 -1.36 8.81
C LYS A 245 18.17 -1.64 7.34
N GLY A 246 18.33 -0.59 6.54
CA GLY A 246 18.49 -0.73 5.10
C GLY A 246 18.97 0.54 4.43
N GLN A 247 19.01 0.48 3.10
CA GLN A 247 19.41 1.60 2.25
C GLN A 247 18.70 1.52 0.89
N TYR A 248 18.49 2.69 0.30
CA TYR A 248 18.11 2.84 -1.10
C TYR A 248 19.30 2.54 -2.02
N ALA A 249 19.01 2.33 -3.31
CA ALA A 249 20.02 2.12 -4.34
C ALA A 249 20.99 3.31 -4.51
N ASP A 250 20.55 4.53 -4.19
CA ASP A 250 21.39 5.73 -4.17
C ASP A 250 22.31 5.82 -2.93
N GLY A 251 22.20 4.87 -2.00
CA GLY A 251 22.95 4.81 -0.76
C GLY A 251 22.33 5.58 0.41
N SER A 252 21.21 6.28 0.21
CA SER A 252 20.50 6.94 1.31
C SER A 252 19.93 5.92 2.30
N PRO A 253 19.97 6.20 3.62
CA PRO A 253 19.53 5.24 4.63
C PRO A 253 18.02 4.98 4.57
N PHE A 254 17.62 3.81 5.05
CA PHE A 254 16.22 3.43 5.31
C PHE A 254 16.17 2.70 6.66
N ASN A 255 16.30 3.48 7.74
CA ASN A 255 16.39 2.97 9.09
C ASN A 255 15.20 3.44 9.91
N GLY A 256 14.61 2.54 10.70
CA GLY A 256 13.47 2.89 11.51
C GLY A 256 13.13 1.87 12.59
N GLU A 257 12.25 2.28 13.49
CA GLU A 257 11.77 1.44 14.58
C GLU A 257 10.27 1.65 14.80
N GLY A 258 9.62 0.66 15.38
CA GLY A 258 8.21 0.72 15.69
C GLY A 258 7.65 -0.58 16.21
N SER A 259 6.39 -0.84 15.89
CA SER A 259 5.66 -2.00 16.39
C SER A 259 4.74 -2.59 15.32
N ALA A 260 4.34 -3.84 15.52
CA ALA A 260 3.37 -4.50 14.68
C ALA A 260 2.44 -5.42 15.46
N ILE A 261 1.29 -5.71 14.86
CA ILE A 261 0.29 -6.67 15.34
C ILE A 261 0.02 -7.67 14.22
N LEU A 262 -0.04 -8.95 14.58
CA LEU A 262 -0.50 -10.02 13.69
C LEU A 262 -1.98 -10.30 13.95
N TYR A 263 -2.81 -10.17 12.91
CA TYR A 263 -4.23 -10.56 12.95
C TYR A 263 -4.45 -11.86 12.20
N SER A 264 -5.36 -12.70 12.70
CA SER A 264 -5.78 -13.95 12.06
C SER A 264 -4.63 -14.92 11.71
N GLY A 265 -3.45 -14.77 12.32
CA GLY A 265 -2.25 -15.57 12.04
C GLY A 265 -1.48 -15.23 10.76
N TYR A 266 -1.88 -14.20 9.99
CA TYR A 266 -1.14 -13.79 8.78
C TYR A 266 -1.25 -12.31 8.39
N GLU A 267 -2.27 -11.59 8.83
CA GLU A 267 -2.46 -10.17 8.49
C GLU A 267 -1.56 -9.30 9.38
N TRP A 268 -0.39 -8.96 8.87
CA TRP A 268 0.57 -8.11 9.56
C TRP A 268 0.21 -6.64 9.39
N ARG A 269 0.10 -5.91 10.51
CA ARG A 269 -0.08 -4.46 10.54
C ARG A 269 1.00 -3.83 11.38
N GLY A 270 1.94 -3.16 10.72
CA GLY A 270 3.04 -2.46 11.34
C GLY A 270 2.88 -0.94 11.30
N ASN A 271 3.50 -0.27 12.26
CA ASN A 271 3.73 1.15 12.28
C ASN A 271 5.21 1.36 12.63
N VAL A 272 6.00 1.88 11.68
CA VAL A 272 7.45 2.05 11.79
C VAL A 272 7.79 3.48 11.43
N THR A 273 8.49 4.19 12.31
CA THR A 273 8.99 5.53 12.03
C THR A 273 10.33 5.40 11.33
N VAL A 274 10.40 5.82 10.07
CA VAL A 274 11.62 5.84 9.25
C VAL A 274 11.95 7.30 8.95
N ASP A 275 13.14 7.74 9.34
CA ASP A 275 13.61 9.13 9.13
C ASP A 275 12.60 10.21 9.59
N GLY A 276 11.93 9.97 10.72
CA GLY A 276 10.93 10.86 11.29
C GLY A 276 9.54 10.79 10.64
N VAL A 277 9.37 9.97 9.59
CA VAL A 277 8.09 9.75 8.92
C VAL A 277 7.46 8.44 9.39
N VAL A 278 6.22 8.51 9.84
CA VAL A 278 5.47 7.33 10.29
C VAL A 278 4.97 6.56 9.08
N MET A 279 5.44 5.33 8.92
CA MET A 279 5.07 4.43 7.82
C MET A 279 4.21 3.28 8.34
N ARG A 280 3.10 3.00 7.66
CA ARG A 280 2.27 1.81 7.90
C ARG A 280 2.76 0.66 7.05
N GLN A 281 2.86 -0.53 7.64
CA GLN A 281 3.07 -1.79 6.92
C GLN A 281 1.75 -2.55 6.87
N VAL A 282 1.32 -2.93 5.68
CA VAL A 282 0.17 -3.81 5.44
C VAL A 282 0.68 -5.01 4.65
N LEU A 283 1.03 -6.09 5.36
CA LEU A 283 1.66 -7.28 4.79
C LEU A 283 0.82 -8.52 5.06
N ALA A 284 0.98 -9.54 4.22
CA ALA A 284 0.52 -10.90 4.46
C ALA A 284 1.73 -11.80 4.75
N ALA A 285 1.66 -12.56 5.82
CA ALA A 285 2.61 -13.62 6.11
C ALA A 285 2.21 -14.93 5.42
N LYS A 286 3.15 -15.57 4.74
CA LYS A 286 2.95 -16.89 4.11
C LYS A 286 4.20 -17.74 4.33
N GLY A 287 4.18 -18.53 5.40
CA GLY A 287 5.36 -19.28 5.83
C GLY A 287 6.52 -18.33 6.13
N ASP A 288 7.63 -18.50 5.42
CA ASP A 288 8.86 -17.73 5.58
C ASP A 288 8.89 -16.44 4.74
N GLU A 289 7.74 -15.99 4.23
CA GLU A 289 7.60 -14.77 3.41
C GLU A 289 6.63 -13.76 4.03
N LEU A 290 7.00 -12.48 3.97
CA LEU A 290 6.11 -11.35 4.19
C LEU A 290 5.99 -10.55 2.90
N GLN A 291 4.77 -10.29 2.43
CA GLN A 291 4.53 -9.55 1.19
C GLN A 291 3.40 -8.54 1.36
N GLY A 292 3.58 -7.33 0.83
CA GLY A 292 2.52 -6.34 0.76
C GLY A 292 3.07 -4.95 0.46
N ARG A 293 2.64 -3.96 1.22
CA ARG A 293 3.02 -2.56 1.01
C ARG A 293 3.38 -1.83 2.30
N MET A 294 4.35 -0.93 2.22
CA MET A 294 4.70 0.02 3.27
C MET A 294 4.50 1.45 2.76
N PHE A 295 3.76 2.30 3.47
CA PHE A 295 3.40 3.65 2.98
C PHE A 295 3.28 4.67 4.12
N GLU A 296 3.46 5.95 3.83
CA GLU A 296 3.32 7.03 4.82
C GLU A 296 1.92 7.04 5.43
N ALA A 297 1.81 7.18 6.74
CA ALA A 297 0.54 7.14 7.45
C ALA A 297 -0.42 8.28 7.02
N GLU A 298 0.12 9.42 6.60
CA GLU A 298 -0.67 10.57 6.16
C GLU A 298 -0.87 10.61 4.63
N HIS A 299 -0.02 9.90 3.88
CA HIS A 299 0.04 9.96 2.42
C HIS A 299 0.16 8.55 1.83
N ASP A 300 -0.97 7.89 1.62
CA ASP A 300 -0.97 6.51 1.15
C ASP A 300 -0.44 6.33 -0.28
N GLU A 301 -0.38 7.38 -1.10
CA GLU A 301 0.27 7.37 -2.40
C GLU A 301 1.81 7.29 -2.30
N ARG A 302 2.39 7.66 -1.15
CA ARG A 302 3.83 7.63 -0.89
C ARG A 302 4.19 6.33 -0.19
N GLY A 303 4.42 5.30 -0.98
CA GLY A 303 4.72 3.99 -0.44
C GLY A 303 5.34 3.05 -1.43
N LEU A 304 5.97 2.03 -0.88
CA LEU A 304 6.81 1.05 -1.57
C LEU A 304 6.23 -0.35 -1.47
N ASP A 305 6.40 -1.11 -2.53
CA ASP A 305 6.19 -2.56 -2.50
C ASP A 305 7.21 -3.19 -1.57
N PHE A 306 6.77 -4.14 -0.74
CA PHE A 306 7.60 -4.76 0.28
C PHE A 306 7.52 -6.27 0.18
N VAL A 307 8.66 -6.93 -0.05
CA VAL A 307 8.80 -8.38 0.04
C VAL A 307 9.95 -8.70 0.98
N ALA A 308 9.75 -9.64 1.89
CA ALA A 308 10.78 -10.09 2.81
C ALA A 308 10.78 -11.61 2.99
N ALA A 309 11.96 -12.16 3.24
CA ALA A 309 12.16 -13.58 3.55
C ALA A 309 12.87 -13.74 4.89
N ARG A 310 12.38 -14.69 5.69
CA ARG A 310 12.91 -14.99 7.02
C ARG A 310 14.33 -15.56 6.96
N HIS A 311 15.20 -15.08 7.83
CA HIS A 311 16.54 -15.64 8.01
C HIS A 311 16.46 -17.11 8.44
N GLY A 312 17.38 -17.93 7.92
CA GLY A 312 17.33 -19.40 8.07
C GLY A 312 16.58 -20.11 6.95
N SER A 313 15.75 -19.40 6.18
CA SER A 313 15.34 -19.85 4.85
C SER A 313 16.40 -19.49 3.81
N GLN A 314 16.33 -20.10 2.62
CA GLN A 314 17.20 -19.77 1.49
C GLN A 314 16.39 -19.23 0.32
N ARG A 315 16.57 -17.94 0.01
CA ARG A 315 15.80 -17.27 -1.05
C ARG A 315 16.57 -16.12 -1.66
N LEU A 316 16.57 -16.08 -3.00
CA LEU A 316 17.00 -14.91 -3.76
C LEU A 316 15.75 -14.04 -4.02
N LEU A 317 15.67 -12.89 -3.36
CA LEU A 317 14.52 -11.98 -3.41
C LEU A 317 14.55 -11.07 -4.63
N ALA A 318 15.70 -10.44 -4.91
CA ALA A 318 15.80 -9.42 -5.94
C ALA A 318 17.21 -9.30 -6.54
N VAL A 319 17.25 -8.68 -7.71
CA VAL A 319 18.45 -8.24 -8.43
C VAL A 319 18.27 -6.74 -8.68
N GLN A 320 19.18 -5.91 -8.16
CA GLN A 320 19.06 -4.46 -8.13
C GLN A 320 20.33 -3.79 -8.72
N PRO A 321 20.28 -3.13 -9.89
CA PRO A 321 19.14 -3.08 -10.81
C PRO A 321 18.88 -4.43 -11.49
N GLY A 322 17.62 -4.69 -11.85
CA GLY A 322 17.19 -5.91 -12.53
C GLY A 322 17.54 -6.01 -14.03
N TYR A 323 18.44 -5.16 -14.55
CA TYR A 323 18.79 -5.10 -15.96
C TYR A 323 20.27 -4.75 -16.23
N LEU A 324 20.76 -5.10 -17.42
CA LEU A 324 22.11 -4.79 -17.88
C LEU A 324 22.15 -4.57 -19.39
N LYS A 325 22.77 -3.47 -19.84
CA LYS A 325 22.94 -3.17 -21.27
C LYS A 325 24.10 -3.97 -21.88
N THR A 326 23.94 -4.54 -23.07
CA THR A 326 24.99 -5.26 -23.81
C THR A 326 26.23 -4.38 -24.02
N GLY A 327 27.42 -4.94 -23.82
CA GLY A 327 28.69 -4.20 -23.89
C GLY A 327 28.96 -3.27 -22.71
N GLY A 328 27.98 -3.08 -21.83
CA GLY A 328 28.07 -2.22 -20.65
C GLY A 328 28.62 -2.94 -19.42
N GLU A 329 29.10 -2.14 -18.48
CA GLU A 329 29.47 -2.55 -17.13
C GLU A 329 28.55 -1.88 -16.11
N SER A 330 28.18 -2.61 -15.05
CA SER A 330 27.31 -2.07 -14.00
C SER A 330 27.55 -2.78 -12.67
N GLU A 331 27.30 -2.08 -11.56
CA GLU A 331 27.22 -2.70 -10.24
C GLU A 331 25.79 -3.22 -10.01
N VAL A 332 25.69 -4.49 -9.61
CA VAL A 332 24.42 -5.16 -9.32
C VAL A 332 24.47 -5.76 -7.93
N THR A 333 23.39 -5.60 -7.19
CA THR A 333 23.18 -6.15 -5.86
C THR A 333 22.15 -7.28 -5.93
N LEU A 334 22.53 -8.46 -5.45
CA LEU A 334 21.61 -9.56 -5.14
C LEU A 334 21.16 -9.40 -3.69
N VAL A 335 19.85 -9.47 -3.47
CA VAL A 335 19.22 -9.36 -2.15
C VAL A 335 18.49 -10.66 -1.86
N GLY A 336 18.64 -11.19 -0.65
CA GLY A 336 18.04 -12.47 -0.28
C GLY A 336 18.34 -12.86 1.16
N THR A 337 18.18 -14.14 1.47
CA THR A 337 18.59 -14.76 2.74
C THR A 337 19.30 -16.07 2.43
N GLY A 338 20.33 -16.39 3.22
CA GLY A 338 21.12 -17.61 3.03
C GLY A 338 21.90 -17.62 1.71
N LEU A 339 22.28 -16.46 1.17
CA LEU A 339 23.06 -16.34 -0.05
C LEU A 339 24.48 -16.88 0.15
N ALA A 340 24.75 -18.05 -0.41
CA ALA A 340 26.05 -18.72 -0.32
C ALA A 340 26.45 -19.35 -1.66
N GLY A 341 27.73 -19.23 -2.00
CA GLY A 341 28.30 -19.73 -3.25
C GLY A 341 28.49 -18.65 -4.32
N THR A 342 28.83 -19.10 -5.53
CA THR A 342 29.18 -18.21 -6.65
C THR A 342 27.93 -17.70 -7.37
N PRO A 343 27.77 -16.38 -7.56
CA PRO A 343 26.66 -15.84 -8.33
C PRO A 343 26.86 -16.05 -9.84
N SER A 344 25.79 -16.36 -10.56
CA SER A 344 25.73 -16.52 -12.01
C SER A 344 24.57 -15.72 -12.60
N PHE A 345 24.85 -15.02 -13.71
CA PHE A 345 23.91 -14.11 -14.38
C PHE A 345 23.56 -14.59 -15.80
N GLY A 346 23.83 -15.86 -16.10
CA GLY A 346 23.55 -16.49 -17.38
C GLY A 346 24.49 -16.08 -18.52
N LYS A 347 24.27 -16.70 -19.69
CA LYS A 347 25.19 -16.69 -20.84
C LYS A 347 25.57 -15.29 -21.37
N GLY A 348 26.85 -14.92 -21.35
CA GLY A 348 27.32 -13.64 -21.89
C GLY A 348 27.17 -12.46 -20.91
N VAL A 349 26.95 -12.74 -19.62
CA VAL A 349 27.18 -11.80 -18.53
C VAL A 349 28.31 -12.36 -17.67
N HIS A 350 29.33 -11.55 -17.42
CA HIS A 350 30.52 -11.92 -16.68
C HIS A 350 30.55 -11.16 -15.36
N VAL A 351 30.82 -11.90 -14.27
CA VAL A 351 31.16 -11.29 -12.98
C VAL A 351 32.63 -10.86 -13.07
N LEU A 352 32.88 -9.56 -13.10
CA LEU A 352 34.24 -9.01 -13.11
C LEU A 352 34.83 -9.03 -11.70
N GLN A 353 34.03 -8.68 -10.71
CA GLN A 353 34.45 -8.56 -9.33
C GLN A 353 33.28 -8.78 -8.38
N VAL A 354 33.51 -9.50 -7.28
CA VAL A 354 32.61 -9.52 -6.11
C VAL A 354 33.08 -8.40 -5.17
N LEU A 355 32.22 -7.42 -4.94
CA LEU A 355 32.50 -6.23 -4.14
C LEU A 355 32.15 -6.44 -2.67
N GLU A 356 31.09 -7.20 -2.41
CA GLU A 356 30.55 -7.50 -1.07
C GLU A 356 29.83 -8.85 -1.14
N GLN A 357 29.95 -9.67 -0.10
CA GLN A 357 29.23 -10.94 0.01
C GLN A 357 28.90 -11.23 1.48
N SER A 358 27.61 -11.22 1.79
CA SER A 358 27.01 -11.68 3.03
C SER A 358 25.84 -12.64 2.72
N PRO A 359 25.29 -13.34 3.72
CA PRO A 359 24.10 -14.17 3.55
C PRO A 359 22.84 -13.39 3.08
N GLU A 360 22.80 -12.07 3.29
CA GLU A 360 21.66 -11.22 2.96
C GLU A 360 21.87 -10.46 1.63
N ARG A 361 23.13 -10.24 1.26
CA ARG A 361 23.49 -9.34 0.17
C ARG A 361 24.77 -9.76 -0.54
N ILE A 362 24.74 -9.77 -1.88
CA ILE A 362 25.94 -9.93 -2.71
C ILE A 362 26.01 -8.78 -3.70
N ARG A 363 27.06 -7.95 -3.64
CA ARG A 363 27.32 -6.90 -4.65
C ARG A 363 28.40 -7.36 -5.60
N VAL A 364 28.14 -7.19 -6.90
CA VAL A 364 29.06 -7.58 -7.96
C VAL A 364 29.17 -6.50 -9.01
N ARG A 365 30.35 -6.37 -9.61
CA ARG A 365 30.54 -5.65 -10.87
C ARG A 365 30.38 -6.62 -12.02
N LEU A 366 29.43 -6.34 -12.90
CA LEU A 366 29.11 -7.17 -14.06
C LEU A 366 29.55 -6.50 -15.35
N LYS A 367 29.83 -7.34 -16.37
CA LYS A 367 29.97 -6.92 -17.77
C LYS A 367 29.13 -7.81 -18.67
N ALA A 368 28.25 -7.21 -19.47
CA ALA A 368 27.62 -7.94 -20.55
C ALA A 368 28.53 -7.92 -21.79
N ALA A 369 28.71 -9.07 -22.43
CA ALA A 369 29.39 -9.12 -23.72
C ALA A 369 28.65 -8.24 -24.74
N ALA A 370 29.39 -7.65 -25.69
CA ALA A 370 28.80 -6.78 -26.72
C ALA A 370 27.84 -7.55 -27.64
N ASP A 371 28.06 -8.85 -27.82
CA ASP A 371 27.25 -9.77 -28.62
C ASP A 371 26.26 -10.59 -27.77
N ALA A 372 26.14 -10.29 -26.47
CA ALA A 372 25.21 -10.97 -25.58
C ALA A 372 23.78 -10.83 -26.12
N LYS A 373 23.06 -11.95 -26.24
CA LYS A 373 21.70 -11.95 -26.79
C LYS A 373 20.73 -11.27 -25.81
N PRO A 374 19.90 -10.31 -26.29
CA PRO A 374 18.85 -9.69 -25.49
C PRO A 374 17.85 -10.72 -24.96
N GLY A 375 17.42 -10.55 -23.72
CA GLY A 375 16.45 -11.42 -23.06
C GLY A 375 16.69 -11.56 -21.56
N VAL A 376 15.76 -12.25 -20.91
CA VAL A 376 15.76 -12.49 -19.46
C VAL A 376 16.70 -13.65 -19.12
N ARG A 377 17.49 -13.47 -18.06
CA ARG A 377 18.39 -14.49 -17.50
C ARG A 377 17.90 -14.88 -16.13
N GLU A 378 17.81 -16.18 -15.88
CA GLU A 378 17.70 -16.68 -14.52
C GLU A 378 19.01 -16.38 -13.79
N VAL A 379 18.91 -15.70 -12.65
CA VAL A 379 20.06 -15.44 -11.77
C VAL A 379 20.11 -16.54 -10.72
N SER A 380 21.31 -17.01 -10.42
CA SER A 380 21.54 -17.99 -9.38
C SER A 380 22.67 -17.63 -8.45
N VAL A 381 22.61 -18.11 -7.21
CA VAL A 381 23.71 -18.07 -6.23
C VAL A 381 23.89 -19.50 -5.72
N GLY A 382 24.94 -20.18 -6.18
CA GLY A 382 25.04 -21.63 -5.99
C GLY A 382 23.84 -22.36 -6.65
N THR A 383 23.05 -23.07 -5.86
CA THR A 383 21.82 -23.75 -6.30
C THR A 383 20.57 -22.88 -6.21
N LEU A 384 20.64 -21.73 -5.52
CA LEU A 384 19.50 -20.84 -5.34
C LEU A 384 19.17 -20.10 -6.62
N LYS A 385 17.89 -19.99 -6.92
CA LYS A 385 17.29 -19.34 -8.10
C LYS A 385 16.06 -18.55 -7.64
N GLY A 386 15.47 -17.76 -8.54
CA GLY A 386 14.15 -17.13 -8.29
C GLY A 386 14.05 -15.68 -8.74
N ALA A 387 15.18 -15.00 -8.94
CA ALA A 387 15.22 -13.67 -9.52
C ALA A 387 15.83 -13.71 -10.93
N SER A 388 15.62 -12.63 -11.69
CA SER A 388 16.07 -12.54 -13.07
C SER A 388 16.77 -11.23 -13.39
N LEU A 389 17.68 -11.27 -14.35
CA LEU A 389 18.34 -10.10 -14.93
C LEU A 389 17.95 -9.95 -16.40
N ALA A 390 17.43 -8.80 -16.79
CA ALA A 390 17.12 -8.48 -18.18
C ALA A 390 18.36 -7.93 -18.90
N VAL A 391 18.89 -8.67 -19.88
CA VAL A 391 19.95 -8.17 -20.76
C VAL A 391 19.33 -7.51 -21.98
N TYR A 392 19.73 -6.30 -22.34
CA TYR A 392 19.15 -5.57 -23.47
C TYR A 392 20.19 -4.80 -24.27
N ASN A 393 19.95 -4.59 -25.56
CA ASN A 393 20.81 -3.76 -26.41
C ASN A 393 20.21 -2.38 -26.72
N ARG A 394 18.88 -2.32 -26.86
CA ARG A 394 18.10 -1.11 -27.07
C ARG A 394 16.73 -1.23 -26.39
N ILE A 395 16.14 -0.11 -26.05
CA ILE A 395 14.76 -0.02 -25.59
C ILE A 395 13.85 0.06 -26.81
N ALA A 396 12.82 -0.78 -26.83
CA ALA A 396 11.83 -0.83 -27.91
C ALA A 396 10.60 0.03 -27.61
N GLU A 397 10.25 0.17 -26.33
CA GLU A 397 9.08 0.91 -25.86
C GLU A 397 9.32 1.40 -24.43
N VAL A 398 8.77 2.57 -24.10
CA VAL A 398 8.73 3.12 -22.74
C VAL A 398 7.26 3.26 -22.34
N LYS A 399 6.90 2.77 -21.16
CA LYS A 399 5.56 2.91 -20.58
C LYS A 399 5.64 3.70 -19.29
N VAL A 400 4.74 4.66 -19.12
CA VAL A 400 4.56 5.35 -17.83
C VAL A 400 3.74 4.43 -16.92
N VAL A 401 4.24 4.19 -15.70
CA VAL A 401 3.57 3.39 -14.68
C VAL A 401 3.30 4.26 -13.45
N PRO A 402 2.05 4.37 -12.97
CA PRO A 402 0.84 3.81 -13.57
C PRO A 402 0.44 4.54 -14.88
N ALA A 403 -0.20 3.81 -15.80
CA ALA A 403 -0.68 4.39 -17.06
C ALA A 403 -1.81 5.41 -16.85
N PHE A 404 -2.60 5.24 -15.80
CA PHE A 404 -3.61 6.20 -15.34
C PHE A 404 -3.49 6.38 -13.82
N SER A 405 -3.56 7.62 -13.35
CA SER A 405 -3.62 7.92 -11.92
C SER A 405 -4.40 9.19 -11.61
N VAL A 406 -4.77 9.32 -10.34
CA VAL A 406 -5.45 10.48 -9.79
C VAL A 406 -4.57 11.15 -8.73
N ALA A 407 -4.23 12.41 -8.95
CA ALA A 407 -3.72 13.31 -7.91
C ALA A 407 -4.87 14.15 -7.34
N ARG A 408 -4.71 14.66 -6.11
CA ARG A 408 -5.74 15.48 -5.45
C ARG A 408 -5.14 16.70 -4.80
N ILE A 409 -5.78 17.84 -5.03
CA ILE A 409 -5.39 19.12 -4.42
C ILE A 409 -5.54 19.11 -2.89
N GLY A 410 -4.86 20.07 -2.25
CA GLY A 410 -5.00 20.47 -0.84
C GLY A 410 -3.72 20.26 -0.04
N GLU A 411 -3.00 21.20 0.52
CA GLU A 411 -3.52 22.21 1.42
C GLU A 411 -3.38 23.62 0.88
N GLY A 412 -4.31 24.47 1.31
CA GLY A 412 -4.37 25.92 1.10
C GLY A 412 -5.16 26.52 2.27
N GLY A 413 -4.81 26.11 3.49
CA GLY A 413 -5.60 26.33 4.71
C GLY A 413 -6.74 25.32 4.95
N GLY A 414 -6.76 24.20 4.22
CA GLY A 414 -7.75 23.13 4.34
C GLY A 414 -7.39 22.10 5.42
N SER A 415 -8.18 21.02 5.49
CA SER A 415 -8.00 19.91 6.43
C SER A 415 -7.58 18.60 5.76
N THR A 416 -7.18 18.62 4.49
CA THR A 416 -6.91 17.43 3.69
C THR A 416 -5.61 17.59 2.90
N PRO A 417 -4.63 16.67 3.07
CA PRO A 417 -3.30 16.83 2.51
C PRO A 417 -3.24 16.50 1.00
N LYS A 418 -2.12 16.85 0.37
CA LYS A 418 -1.96 16.75 -1.09
C LYS A 418 -1.78 15.28 -1.41
N VAL A 419 -2.47 14.79 -2.44
CA VAL A 419 -2.23 13.45 -2.97
C VAL A 419 -1.42 13.58 -4.25
N GLN A 420 -0.17 13.15 -4.18
CA GLN A 420 0.78 13.24 -5.31
C GLN A 420 0.46 12.25 -6.44
N GLY A 421 0.87 12.60 -7.66
CA GLY A 421 1.09 11.62 -8.72
C GLY A 421 2.54 11.13 -8.65
N ARG A 422 2.79 9.82 -8.71
CA ARG A 422 4.14 9.25 -8.69
C ARG A 422 4.28 8.23 -9.81
N PHE A 423 5.35 8.36 -10.59
CA PHE A 423 5.48 7.65 -11.86
C PHE A 423 6.86 7.02 -11.99
N ASP A 424 6.90 5.85 -12.61
CA ASP A 424 8.09 5.16 -13.08
C ASP A 424 8.07 5.02 -14.60
N ALA A 425 9.25 5.09 -15.22
CA ALA A 425 9.42 4.83 -16.65
C ALA A 425 9.83 3.36 -16.84
N GLU A 426 8.89 2.53 -17.28
CA GLU A 426 9.13 1.12 -17.51
C GLU A 426 9.59 0.87 -18.96
N ALA A 427 10.82 0.40 -19.11
CA ALA A 427 11.40 0.07 -20.40
C ALA A 427 11.10 -1.38 -20.82
N TRP A 428 10.78 -1.55 -22.10
CA TRP A 428 10.50 -2.84 -22.72
C TRP A 428 11.44 -3.07 -23.91
N GLY A 429 11.95 -4.29 -24.03
CA GLY A 429 12.81 -4.74 -25.13
C GLY A 429 12.12 -5.78 -26.01
N LYS A 430 12.77 -6.19 -27.09
CA LYS A 430 12.36 -7.32 -27.94
C LYS A 430 13.47 -8.37 -27.97
N GLY A 431 13.12 -9.60 -27.62
CA GLY A 431 14.03 -10.75 -27.65
C GLY A 431 14.45 -11.11 -29.07
N ALA A 432 15.40 -12.03 -29.20
CA ALA A 432 15.81 -12.55 -30.52
C ALA A 432 14.68 -13.26 -31.28
N ASP A 433 13.67 -13.75 -30.56
CA ASP A 433 12.44 -14.34 -31.09
C ASP A 433 11.35 -13.29 -31.42
N GLY A 434 11.66 -12.00 -31.27
CA GLY A 434 10.73 -10.89 -31.49
C GLY A 434 9.74 -10.64 -30.36
N LYS A 435 9.70 -11.46 -29.30
CA LYS A 435 8.76 -11.29 -28.19
C LYS A 435 9.18 -10.13 -27.29
N ALA A 436 8.20 -9.37 -26.82
CA ALA A 436 8.44 -8.30 -25.86
C ALA A 436 8.86 -8.89 -24.51
N TYR A 437 9.83 -8.24 -23.86
CA TYR A 437 10.20 -8.55 -22.47
C TYR A 437 10.45 -7.25 -21.70
N ARG A 438 10.08 -7.25 -20.42
CA ARG A 438 10.32 -6.12 -19.53
C ARG A 438 11.82 -6.01 -19.25
N ILE A 439 12.40 -4.83 -19.46
CA ILE A 439 13.78 -4.51 -19.08
C ILE A 439 13.78 -4.13 -17.60
N GLY A 440 12.98 -3.13 -17.21
CA GLY A 440 12.90 -2.67 -15.82
C GLY A 440 12.45 -1.21 -15.74
N VAL A 441 12.47 -0.66 -14.53
CA VAL A 441 12.31 0.78 -14.32
C VAL A 441 13.64 1.46 -14.60
N VAL A 442 13.66 2.43 -15.51
CA VAL A 442 14.88 3.14 -15.92
C VAL A 442 14.78 4.63 -15.61
N PRO A 443 15.90 5.33 -15.43
CA PRO A 443 15.89 6.79 -15.28
C PRO A 443 15.25 7.48 -16.48
N ALA A 444 14.46 8.53 -16.21
CA ALA A 444 13.77 9.32 -17.21
C ALA A 444 13.74 10.80 -16.82
N GLN A 445 13.53 11.66 -17.81
CA GLN A 445 13.14 13.05 -17.61
C GLN A 445 11.63 13.19 -17.74
N TRP A 446 11.03 13.93 -16.82
CA TRP A 446 9.58 14.00 -16.67
C TRP A 446 9.04 15.40 -16.96
N LYS A 447 7.91 15.45 -17.66
CA LYS A 447 7.11 16.67 -17.81
C LYS A 447 5.63 16.35 -17.88
N VAL A 448 4.82 17.40 -17.78
CA VAL A 448 3.38 17.35 -18.04
C VAL A 448 3.02 18.23 -19.24
N GLU A 449 2.05 17.78 -20.01
CA GLU A 449 1.40 18.52 -21.09
C GLU A 449 -0.12 18.53 -20.86
N ALA A 450 -0.83 19.42 -21.54
CA ALA A 450 -2.29 19.37 -21.57
C ALA A 450 -2.72 18.06 -22.24
N PHE A 451 -3.69 17.35 -21.65
CA PHE A 451 -4.16 16.08 -22.21
C PHE A 451 -4.97 16.27 -23.49
N ASP A 452 -5.76 17.34 -23.55
CA ASP A 452 -6.64 17.68 -24.67
C ASP A 452 -6.74 19.20 -24.87
N GLU A 453 -7.47 19.65 -25.90
CA GLU A 453 -7.66 21.07 -26.19
C GLU A 453 -8.39 21.83 -25.06
N ARG A 454 -9.27 21.16 -24.30
CA ARG A 454 -9.93 21.81 -23.15
C ARG A 454 -8.92 22.10 -22.05
N ALA A 455 -8.07 21.13 -21.72
CA ALA A 455 -7.01 21.31 -20.73
C ALA A 455 -6.04 22.44 -21.11
N LYS A 456 -5.81 22.63 -22.42
CA LYS A 456 -5.01 23.75 -22.93
C LYS A 456 -5.75 25.08 -22.77
N ASP A 457 -7.02 25.14 -23.16
CA ASP A 457 -7.85 26.34 -23.03
C ASP A 457 -8.01 26.80 -21.57
N ASP A 458 -8.10 25.86 -20.63
CA ASP A 458 -8.24 26.13 -19.19
C ASP A 458 -6.89 26.30 -18.47
N GLU A 459 -5.78 26.27 -19.22
CA GLU A 459 -4.40 26.37 -18.73
C GLU A 459 -4.08 25.35 -17.62
N ASP A 460 -4.55 24.11 -17.73
CA ASP A 460 -4.41 23.09 -16.68
C ASP A 460 -2.95 22.87 -16.27
N VAL A 461 -2.02 22.82 -17.23
CA VAL A 461 -0.57 22.65 -16.97
C VAL A 461 0.00 23.73 -16.05
N LYS A 462 -0.54 24.96 -16.14
CA LYS A 462 -0.08 26.11 -15.35
C LYS A 462 -0.59 26.07 -13.91
N PHE A 463 -1.81 25.57 -13.70
CA PHE A 463 -2.49 25.67 -12.41
C PHE A 463 -2.55 24.37 -11.61
N ALA A 464 -2.56 23.21 -12.27
CA ALA A 464 -2.85 21.93 -11.63
C ALA A 464 -1.75 21.47 -10.67
N GLY A 465 -0.50 21.91 -10.86
CA GLY A 465 0.64 21.54 -10.02
C GLY A 465 1.96 21.54 -10.78
N THR A 466 2.97 20.90 -10.20
CA THR A 466 4.33 20.83 -10.76
C THR A 466 4.86 19.40 -10.82
N MET A 467 5.51 19.05 -11.92
CA MET A 467 6.23 17.78 -12.09
C MET A 467 7.70 17.97 -11.75
N GLN A 468 8.23 17.13 -10.86
CA GLN A 468 9.67 17.03 -10.62
C GLN A 468 10.32 16.25 -11.77
N ALA A 469 11.23 16.91 -12.51
CA ALA A 469 11.75 16.43 -13.78
C ALA A 469 12.63 15.18 -13.66
N ASP A 470 13.31 14.99 -12.53
CA ASP A 470 14.23 13.89 -12.25
C ASP A 470 13.56 12.72 -11.51
N ALA A 471 12.53 13.00 -10.71
CA ALA A 471 11.90 12.03 -9.83
C ALA A 471 10.56 11.48 -10.36
N GLY A 472 9.90 12.13 -11.32
CA GLY A 472 8.57 11.69 -11.76
C GLY A 472 7.51 11.82 -10.66
N VAL A 473 7.66 12.84 -9.79
CA VAL A 473 6.72 13.16 -8.72
C VAL A 473 5.96 14.43 -9.06
N PHE A 474 4.67 14.31 -9.26
CA PHE A 474 3.75 15.43 -9.48
C PHE A 474 3.15 15.89 -8.14
N THR A 475 3.40 17.14 -7.78
CA THR A 475 2.78 17.78 -6.60
C THR A 475 1.64 18.69 -7.05
N PRO A 476 0.38 18.42 -6.65
CA PRO A 476 -0.76 19.21 -7.08
C PRO A 476 -0.78 20.62 -6.46
N GLY A 477 -1.58 21.50 -7.05
CA GLY A 477 -1.85 22.84 -6.53
C GLY A 477 -2.63 22.83 -5.21
N ASP A 478 -2.78 24.02 -4.63
CA ASP A 478 -3.53 24.20 -3.39
C ASP A 478 -5.03 24.00 -3.62
N ALA A 479 -5.74 23.63 -2.55
CA ALA A 479 -7.19 23.47 -2.56
C ALA A 479 -7.94 24.82 -2.59
N GLY A 480 -9.25 24.74 -2.82
CA GLY A 480 -10.14 25.89 -2.79
C GLY A 480 -10.30 26.59 -4.15
N PRO A 481 -11.25 27.53 -4.29
CA PRO A 481 -11.43 28.32 -5.50
C PRO A 481 -10.16 29.13 -5.82
N ASN A 482 -9.73 29.15 -7.08
CA ASN A 482 -8.59 29.97 -7.51
C ASN A 482 -9.09 31.14 -8.38
N PRO A 483 -9.09 32.40 -7.86
CA PRO A 483 -9.56 33.57 -8.60
C PRO A 483 -8.80 33.87 -9.90
N GLN A 484 -7.61 33.29 -10.09
CA GLN A 484 -6.82 33.44 -11.33
C GLN A 484 -7.29 32.51 -12.45
N ARG A 485 -8.17 31.54 -12.15
CA ARG A 485 -8.73 30.62 -13.14
C ARG A 485 -10.10 31.08 -13.61
N LYS A 486 -10.49 30.65 -14.81
CA LYS A 486 -11.85 30.80 -15.32
C LYS A 486 -12.86 30.25 -14.29
N MET A 487 -13.94 30.99 -14.06
CA MET A 487 -14.99 30.67 -13.09
C MET A 487 -14.51 30.53 -11.63
N SER A 488 -13.32 31.03 -11.31
CA SER A 488 -12.67 30.80 -10.01
C SER A 488 -12.59 29.30 -9.64
N THR A 489 -12.48 28.42 -10.63
CA THR A 489 -12.43 26.97 -10.40
C THR A 489 -11.19 26.57 -9.60
N ASN A 490 -11.17 25.35 -9.09
CA ASN A 490 -10.04 24.81 -8.33
C ASN A 490 -8.79 24.61 -9.20
N ASN A 491 -7.65 24.30 -8.58
CA ASN A 491 -6.43 23.84 -9.26
C ASN A 491 -6.51 22.38 -9.74
N ALA A 492 -7.66 21.97 -10.27
CA ALA A 492 -7.84 20.67 -10.94
C ALA A 492 -7.27 20.71 -12.36
N GLY A 493 -7.08 19.56 -13.00
CA GLY A 493 -6.65 19.52 -14.39
C GLY A 493 -6.57 18.13 -15.01
N ASN A 494 -6.60 18.10 -16.34
CA ASN A 494 -6.46 16.91 -17.16
C ASN A 494 -5.10 16.92 -17.88
N LEU A 495 -4.16 16.10 -17.40
CA LEU A 495 -2.75 16.16 -17.78
C LEU A 495 -2.27 14.88 -18.47
N LYS A 496 -1.43 15.06 -19.48
CA LYS A 496 -0.61 14.01 -20.06
C LYS A 496 0.76 14.01 -19.39
N VAL A 497 1.17 12.88 -18.83
CA VAL A 497 2.48 12.68 -18.21
C VAL A 497 3.43 12.09 -19.25
N ILE A 498 4.59 12.69 -19.42
CA ILE A 498 5.59 12.23 -20.40
C ILE A 498 6.88 11.86 -19.69
N ALA A 499 7.30 10.61 -19.88
CA ALA A 499 8.63 10.14 -19.53
C ALA A 499 9.51 10.15 -20.78
N ALA A 500 10.69 10.77 -20.71
CA ALA A 500 11.71 10.71 -21.76
C ALA A 500 12.93 9.92 -21.24
N VAL A 501 13.19 8.76 -21.82
CA VAL A 501 14.31 7.88 -21.48
C VAL A 501 15.40 8.03 -22.53
N GLU A 502 16.64 8.25 -22.11
CA GLU A 502 17.79 8.27 -23.01
C GLU A 502 18.27 6.85 -23.33
N ASP A 503 18.34 6.51 -24.61
CA ASP A 503 18.95 5.26 -25.08
C ASP A 503 19.79 5.51 -26.33
N GLY A 504 21.11 5.41 -26.20
CA GLY A 504 22.05 5.57 -27.32
C GLY A 504 21.99 6.94 -28.00
N GLY A 505 21.83 8.01 -27.22
CA GLY A 505 21.74 9.39 -27.71
C GLY A 505 20.38 9.78 -28.31
N LYS A 506 19.35 8.94 -28.16
CA LYS A 506 17.97 9.23 -28.55
C LYS A 506 17.06 9.26 -27.32
N ALA A 507 16.16 10.23 -27.27
CA ALA A 507 15.09 10.26 -26.28
C ALA A 507 13.90 9.43 -26.77
N LEU A 508 13.59 8.34 -26.08
CA LEU A 508 12.39 7.53 -26.27
C LEU A 508 11.33 7.99 -25.27
N THR A 509 10.11 8.23 -25.74
CA THR A 509 9.03 8.75 -24.90
C THR A 509 7.99 7.70 -24.58
N GLY A 510 7.50 7.73 -23.35
CA GLY A 510 6.30 7.04 -22.90
C GLY A 510 5.30 8.04 -22.38
N GLU A 511 4.01 7.74 -22.52
CA GLU A 511 2.92 8.61 -22.09
C GLU A 511 2.04 7.91 -21.04
N GLY A 512 1.54 8.69 -20.09
CA GLY A 512 0.53 8.30 -19.11
C GLY A 512 -0.51 9.41 -18.94
N HIS A 513 -1.59 9.09 -18.26
CA HIS A 513 -2.71 10.01 -18.02
C HIS A 513 -2.86 10.30 -16.53
N LEU A 514 -2.85 11.59 -16.17
CA LEU A 514 -3.03 12.06 -14.81
C LEU A 514 -4.24 13.00 -14.74
N ILE A 515 -5.20 12.67 -13.88
CA ILE A 515 -6.26 13.60 -13.49
C ILE A 515 -5.90 14.20 -12.13
N VAL A 516 -5.82 15.53 -12.07
CA VAL A 516 -5.76 16.27 -10.80
C VAL A 516 -7.17 16.70 -10.43
N THR A 517 -7.67 16.26 -9.27
CA THR A 517 -9.06 16.49 -8.87
C THR A 517 -9.21 16.95 -7.42
N VAL A 518 -10.46 17.11 -6.99
CA VAL A 518 -10.84 17.61 -5.67
C VAL A 518 -10.58 16.60 -4.56
N GLN A 519 -10.67 17.11 -3.33
CA GLN A 519 -10.43 16.34 -2.12
C GLN A 519 -11.59 15.38 -1.82
N ARG A 520 -11.36 14.51 -0.85
CA ARG A 520 -12.38 13.65 -0.25
C ARG A 520 -12.18 13.66 1.26
N TRP A 521 -13.27 13.84 2.01
CA TRP A 521 -13.22 13.95 3.48
C TRP A 521 -13.55 12.63 4.18
N ASN A 522 -14.31 11.75 3.53
CA ASN A 522 -14.59 10.41 4.05
C ASN A 522 -13.56 9.42 3.49
N ASN A 523 -12.55 9.09 4.31
CA ASN A 523 -11.44 8.21 3.95
C ASN A 523 -11.36 7.01 4.90
N PRO A 524 -12.28 6.05 4.79
CA PRO A 524 -12.24 4.86 5.63
C PRO A 524 -11.01 3.98 5.29
N PRO A 525 -10.62 3.07 6.21
CA PRO A 525 -9.49 2.15 6.04
C PRO A 525 -9.47 1.34 4.73
N ILE A 526 -10.63 0.92 4.21
CA ILE A 526 -10.76 0.27 2.89
C ILE A 526 -11.43 1.27 1.95
N PRO A 527 -10.91 1.55 0.73
CA PRO A 527 -11.46 2.56 -0.18
C PRO A 527 -12.89 2.30 -0.65
#